data_AF-A0A9C8EWE9-F1
#
_entry.id   AF-A0A9C8EWE9-F1
#
_cell.length_a   1.000
_cell.length_b   1.000
_cell.length_c   1.000
_cell.angle_alpha   90.00
_cell.angle_beta   90.00
_cell.angle_gamma   90.00
#
_symmetry.space_group_name_H-M   'P 1'
#
loop_
_entity.id
_entity.type
_entity.pdbx_description
1 polymer ?
#
loop_
_entity_poly.entity_id
_entity_poly.type
_entity_poly.pdbx_seq_one_letter_code
_entity_poly.pdbx_strand_id
1 'polypeptide(L)' 'VSKDNLEGVIEALPAMKRPTVNQLYNSDYLEVTTVVDKANVNILIPRLKEQGAEDILEMDIAKIVR' A
#
# COMPACT_ATOMS: atom_id res chain seq x y z
N VAL A 1 2.78 -3.40 7.13
CA VAL A 1 2.08 -4.69 6.89
C VAL A 1 2.93 -5.82 7.44
N SER A 2 2.37 -6.79 8.18
CA SER A 2 3.14 -7.98 8.59
C SER A 2 3.46 -8.86 7.37
N LYS A 3 4.47 -9.72 7.48
CA LYS A 3 4.79 -10.68 6.39
C LYS A 3 3.60 -11.57 6.02
N ASP A 4 2.83 -12.02 7.02
CA ASP A 4 1.69 -12.92 6.82
C ASP A 4 0.53 -12.25 6.08
N ASN A 5 0.34 -10.94 6.27
CA ASN A 5 -0.74 -10.18 5.64
C ASN A 5 -0.34 -9.58 4.28
N LEU A 6 0.92 -9.72 3.84
CA LEU A 6 1.43 -9.06 2.64
C LEU A 6 0.63 -9.45 1.39
N GLU A 7 0.34 -10.74 1.22
CA GLU A 7 -0.30 -11.27 0.02
C GLU A 7 -1.73 -10.71 -0.14
N GLY A 8 -2.53 -10.75 0.92
CA GLY A 8 -3.88 -10.18 0.92
C GLY A 8 -3.90 -8.67 0.69
N VAL A 9 -2.93 -7.94 1.24
CA VAL A 9 -2.78 -6.50 0.98
C VAL A 9 -2.42 -6.24 -0.49
N ILE A 10 -1.49 -7.00 -1.08
CA ILE A 10 -1.11 -6.85 -2.49
C ILE A 10 -2.29 -7.13 -3.43
N GLU A 11 -3.10 -8.17 -3.15
CA GLU A 11 -4.29 -8.50 -3.94
C GLU A 11 -5.38 -7.40 -3.89
N ALA A 12 -5.48 -6.69 -2.77
CA ALA A 12 -6.43 -5.59 -2.62
C ALA A 12 -6.00 -4.31 -3.36
N LEU A 13 -4.72 -4.17 -3.73
CA LEU A 13 -4.21 -2.98 -4.40
C LEU A 13 -4.56 -2.99 -5.91
N PRO A 14 -5.08 -1.87 -6.45
CA PRO A 14 -5.25 -1.69 -7.88
C PRO A 14 -3.88 -1.39 -8.52
N ALA A 15 -3.04 -2.40 -8.69
CA ALA A 15 -1.66 -2.20 -9.13
C ALA A 15 -1.61 -1.85 -10.62
N MET A 16 -1.16 -0.63 -10.96
CA MET A 16 -0.85 -0.26 -12.35
C MET A 16 0.36 -1.01 -12.92
N LYS A 17 1.30 -1.48 -12.07
CA LYS A 17 2.41 -2.39 -12.46
C LYS A 17 2.82 -3.36 -11.34
N ARG A 18 3.43 -2.88 -10.25
CA ARG A 18 3.78 -3.63 -9.01
C ARG A 18 4.03 -2.63 -7.86
N PRO A 19 3.56 -2.87 -6.62
CA PRO A 19 3.91 -2.03 -5.48
C PRO A 19 5.38 -2.20 -5.09
N THR A 20 5.98 -1.15 -4.51
CA THR A 20 7.30 -1.24 -3.86
C THR A 20 7.13 -1.85 -2.48
N VAL A 21 7.98 -2.81 -2.11
CA VAL A 21 7.96 -3.46 -0.79
C VAL A 21 9.35 -3.38 -0.18
N ASN A 22 9.45 -2.74 1.00
CA ASN A 22 10.70 -2.60 1.76
C ASN A 22 10.56 -3.24 3.14
N GLN A 23 11.60 -3.92 3.62
CA GLN A 23 11.66 -4.41 5.00
C GLN A 23 11.99 -3.26 5.96
N LEU A 24 11.19 -3.09 7.01
CA LEU A 24 11.48 -2.12 8.06
C LEU A 24 12.70 -2.56 8.89
N TYR A 25 13.47 -1.58 9.36
CA TYR A 25 14.68 -1.84 10.12
C TYR A 25 14.40 -2.66 11.39
N ASN A 26 15.06 -3.81 11.51
CA ASN A 26 14.97 -4.72 12.66
C ASN A 26 13.52 -5.04 13.08
N SER A 27 12.64 -5.28 12.09
CA SER A 27 11.22 -5.54 12.29
C SER A 27 10.75 -6.62 11.31
N ASP A 28 9.70 -7.37 11.68
CA ASP A 28 9.01 -8.31 10.77
C ASP A 28 7.96 -7.64 9.88
N TYR A 29 7.86 -6.31 9.95
CA TYR A 29 6.94 -5.53 9.15
C TYR A 29 7.58 -5.01 7.86
N LEU A 30 6.74 -4.92 6.86
CA LEU A 30 7.03 -4.42 5.52
C LEU A 30 6.30 -3.09 5.29
N GLU A 31 7.02 -2.15 4.69
CA GLU A 31 6.46 -0.97 4.05
C GLU A 31 5.99 -1.36 2.64
N VAL A 32 4.75 -1.00 2.29
CA VAL A 32 4.20 -1.19 0.95
C VAL A 32 3.80 0.16 0.40
N THR A 33 4.41 0.55 -0.71
CA THR A 33 4.20 1.86 -1.34
C THR A 33 3.72 1.70 -2.77
N THR A 34 2.61 2.34 -3.11
CA THR A 34 2.03 2.29 -4.45
C THR A 34 1.34 3.60 -4.81
N VAL A 35 1.14 3.81 -6.11
CA VAL A 35 0.36 4.92 -6.65
C VAL A 35 -1.01 4.41 -7.03
N VAL A 36 -2.05 5.11 -6.57
CA VAL A 36 -3.45 4.77 -6.84
C VAL A 36 -4.20 5.99 -7.35
N ASP A 37 -5.35 5.78 -7.98
CA ASP A 37 -6.25 6.86 -8.36
C ASP A 37 -6.87 7.47 -7.10
N LYS A 38 -6.78 8.80 -6.97
CA LYS A 38 -7.33 9.58 -5.86
C LYS A 38 -8.83 9.33 -5.67
N ALA A 39 -9.57 9.07 -6.76
CA ALA A 39 -10.99 8.78 -6.70
C ALA A 39 -11.32 7.51 -5.88
N ASN A 40 -10.38 6.57 -5.78
CA ASN A 40 -10.59 5.26 -5.15
C ASN A 40 -10.05 5.18 -3.71
N VAL A 41 -9.32 6.19 -3.23
CA VAL A 41 -8.63 6.15 -1.93
C VAL A 41 -9.60 5.90 -0.76
N ASN A 42 -10.75 6.56 -0.76
CA ASN A 42 -11.75 6.44 0.31
C ASN A 42 -12.32 5.03 0.47
N ILE A 43 -12.32 4.24 -0.61
CA ILE A 43 -12.79 2.85 -0.62
C ILE A 43 -11.61 1.90 -0.35
N LEU A 44 -10.43 2.25 -0.86
CA LEU A 44 -9.24 1.42 -0.77
C LEU A 44 -8.68 1.36 0.65
N ILE A 45 -8.59 2.49 1.36
CA ILE A 45 -8.02 2.53 2.71
C ILE A 45 -8.75 1.56 3.67
N PRO A 46 -10.10 1.59 3.80
CA PRO A 46 -10.81 0.61 4.63
C PRO A 46 -10.52 -0.83 4.23
N ARG A 47 -10.56 -1.15 2.93
CA ARG A 47 -10.28 -2.50 2.41
C ARG A 47 -8.88 -2.97 2.75
N LEU A 48 -7.87 -2.09 2.66
CA LEU A 48 -6.50 -2.44 3.03
C LEU A 48 -6.38 -2.72 4.53
N LYS A 49 -7.06 -1.95 5.38
CA LYS A 49 -7.07 -2.20 6.83
C LYS A 49 -7.72 -3.54 7.17
N GLU A 50 -8.80 -3.91 6.48
CA GLU A 50 -9.44 -5.24 6.62
C GLU A 50 -8.49 -6.39 6.25
N GLN A 51 -7.57 -6.17 5.31
CA GLN A 51 -6.52 -7.12 4.94
C GLN A 51 -5.28 -7.06 5.85
N GLY A 52 -5.30 -6.26 6.92
CA GLY A 52 -4.19 -6.17 7.89
C GLY A 52 -3.11 -5.14 7.53
N ALA A 53 -3.43 -4.16 6.68
CA ALA A 53 -2.59 -2.97 6.53
C ALA A 53 -2.73 -2.04 7.74
N GLU A 54 -1.60 -1.54 8.21
CA GLU A 54 -1.49 -0.65 9.37
C GLU A 54 -0.69 0.59 8.97
N ASP A 55 -0.85 1.69 9.72
CA ASP A 55 -0.09 2.94 9.55
C ASP A 55 -0.07 3.50 8.12
N ILE A 56 -1.25 3.53 7.47
CA ILE A 56 -1.39 3.97 6.08
C ILE A 56 -1.17 5.49 5.97
N LEU A 57 -0.20 5.89 5.14
CA LEU A 57 0.08 7.28 4.78
C LEU A 57 -0.36 7.56 3.33
N GLU A 58 -1.14 8.62 3.13
CA GLU A 58 -1.47 9.15 1.80
C GLU A 58 -0.63 10.39 1.53
N MET A 59 -0.07 10.49 0.32
CA MET A 59 0.70 11.65 -0.13
C MET A 59 0.28 12.06 -1.54
N ASP A 60 0.03 13.36 -1.75
CA ASP A 60 -0.22 13.90 -3.08
C ASP A 60 1.06 13.87 -3.93
N ILE A 61 0.93 13.46 -5.20
CA ILE A 61 2.05 13.49 -6.15
C ILE A 61 2.11 14.87 -6.81
N ALA A 62 3.18 15.61 -6.55
CA ALA A 62 3.35 16.96 -7.09
C ALA A 62 3.51 17.00 -8.62
N LYS A 63 4.20 16.02 -9.21
CA LYS A 63 4.43 15.93 -10.66
C LYS A 63 4.74 14.49 -11.06
N ILE A 64 4.10 14.03 -12.13
CA ILE A 64 4.45 12.77 -12.80
C ILE A 64 5.19 13.13 -14.08
N VAL A 65 6.43 12.65 -14.23
CA VAL A 65 7.22 12.75 -15.47
C VAL A 65 7.24 11.38 -16.12
N ARG A 66 6.94 11.32 -17.43
CA ARG A 66 6.93 10.09 -18.22
C ARG A 66 8.05 10.11 -19.25
#